data_AF-A0A7W5AF63-F1
#
_entry.id   AF-A0A7W5AF63-F1
#
_cell.length_a   1.000
_cell.length_b   1.000
_cell.length_c   1.000
_cell.angle_alpha   90.00
_cell.angle_beta   90.00
_cell.angle_gamma   90.00
#
_symmetry.space_group_name_H-M   'P 1'
#
loop_
_entity.id
_entity.type
_entity.pdbx_description
1 polymer ?
#
loop_
_entity_poly.entity_id
_entity_poly.type
_entity_poly.pdbx_seq_one_letter_code
_entity_poly.pdbx_strand_id
1 'polypeptide(L)'
;MPYTPGETAERLGVSIDTIRYYEKIGLLHGIQRNSSGRRIFSDDDLSRLGLLRCLRDSGMPISRLRRFAELLQTGDEGAEQRTALLREHDQEIDAKIEQLRREQRRVREKIAWYTSRA
;
A
#
# COMPACT_ATOMS: atom_id res chain seq x y z
N MET A 1 6.40 18.72 -11.07
CA MET A 1 7.80 18.51 -11.49
C MET A 1 8.17 17.06 -11.24
N PRO A 2 9.04 16.43 -12.05
CA PRO A 2 9.44 15.05 -11.81
C PRO A 2 10.26 14.90 -10.52
N TYR A 3 10.02 13.84 -9.76
CA TYR A 3 10.74 13.49 -8.54
C TYR A 3 11.82 12.45 -8.82
N THR A 4 12.96 12.56 -8.15
CA THR A 4 14.00 11.53 -8.13
C THR A 4 13.59 10.35 -7.23
N PRO A 5 14.21 9.17 -7.35
CA PRO A 5 13.91 8.04 -6.47
C PRO A 5 14.12 8.35 -4.98
N GLY A 6 15.07 9.24 -4.65
CA GLY A 6 15.32 9.67 -3.28
C GLY A 6 14.18 10.54 -2.73
N GLU A 7 13.75 11.54 -3.49
CA GLU A 7 12.61 12.40 -3.10
C GLU A 7 11.31 11.60 -3.03
N THR A 8 11.08 10.66 -3.96
CA THR A 8 9.93 9.76 -3.92
C THR A 8 9.97 8.87 -2.68
N ALA A 9 11.13 8.30 -2.33
CA ALA A 9 11.30 7.49 -1.13
C ALA A 9 11.01 8.28 0.15
N GLU A 10 11.55 9.50 0.25
CA GLU A 10 11.33 10.40 1.39
C GLU A 10 9.85 10.77 1.54
N ARG A 11 9.21 11.26 0.46
CA ARG A 11 7.80 11.67 0.47
C ARG A 11 6.85 10.53 0.80
N LEU A 12 7.15 9.34 0.30
CA LEU A 12 6.34 8.16 0.58
C LEU A 12 6.71 7.48 1.87
N GLY A 13 7.78 7.88 2.57
CA GLY A 13 8.27 7.25 3.80
C GLY A 13 8.73 5.79 3.62
N VAL A 14 9.28 5.44 2.45
CA VAL A 14 9.75 4.08 2.12
C VAL A 14 11.22 4.09 1.76
N SER A 15 11.89 2.93 1.79
CA SER A 15 13.26 2.85 1.28
C SER A 15 13.28 2.88 -0.26
N ILE A 16 14.39 3.36 -0.83
CA ILE A 16 14.64 3.26 -2.29
C ILE A 16 14.54 1.78 -2.74
N ASP A 17 14.99 0.85 -1.90
CA ASP A 17 14.90 -0.58 -2.21
C ASP A 17 13.45 -1.09 -2.23
N THR A 18 12.53 -0.47 -1.49
CA THR A 18 11.08 -0.77 -1.58
C THR A 18 10.53 -0.34 -2.94
N ILE A 19 10.92 0.84 -3.44
CA ILE A 19 10.53 1.31 -4.77
C ILE A 19 11.10 0.38 -5.86
N ARG A 20 12.38 0.01 -5.76
CA ARG A 20 13.02 -0.96 -6.67
C ARG A 20 12.36 -2.33 -6.61
N TYR A 21 11.99 -2.78 -5.40
CA TYR A 21 11.27 -4.03 -5.22
C TYR A 21 9.92 -3.99 -5.92
N TYR A 22 9.13 -2.93 -5.74
CA TYR A 22 7.84 -2.74 -6.42
C TYR A 22 7.96 -2.73 -7.94
N GLU A 23 8.99 -2.06 -8.49
CA GLU A 23 9.29 -2.13 -9.92
C GLU A 23 9.64 -3.57 -10.35
N LYS A 24 10.50 -4.26 -9.60
CA LYS A 24 10.93 -5.64 -9.90
C LYS A 24 9.78 -6.64 -9.93
N ILE A 25 8.79 -6.48 -9.05
CA ILE A 25 7.63 -7.39 -8.98
C ILE A 25 6.47 -6.96 -9.89
N GLY A 26 6.65 -5.92 -10.71
CA GLY A 26 5.66 -5.45 -11.68
C GLY A 26 4.50 -4.69 -11.04
N LEU A 27 4.70 -4.00 -9.93
CA LEU A 27 3.69 -3.08 -9.38
C LEU A 27 3.81 -1.68 -9.99
N LEU A 28 4.97 -1.35 -10.55
CA LEU A 28 5.23 -0.07 -11.21
C LEU A 28 5.53 -0.33 -12.69
N HIS A 29 4.74 0.30 -13.55
CA HIS A 29 4.92 0.24 -15.00
C HIS A 29 5.08 1.67 -15.53
N GLY A 30 5.85 1.83 -16.60
CA GLY A 30 5.95 3.10 -17.32
C GLY A 30 6.76 4.21 -16.63
N ILE A 31 7.57 3.87 -15.61
CA ILE A 31 8.43 4.86 -14.93
C ILE A 31 9.38 5.50 -15.93
N GLN A 32 9.28 6.82 -16.05
CA GLN A 32 10.05 7.59 -17.01
C GLN A 32 11.52 7.70 -16.59
N ARG A 33 12.38 7.97 -17.57
CA ARG A 33 13.80 8.26 -17.33
C ARG A 33 14.13 9.63 -17.90
N ASN A 34 14.96 10.38 -17.19
CA ASN A 34 15.49 11.64 -17.69
C ASN A 34 16.59 11.41 -18.75
N SER A 35 17.10 12.50 -19.33
CA SER A 35 18.16 12.49 -20.34
C SER A 35 19.47 11.83 -19.88
N SER A 36 19.73 11.77 -18.57
CA SER A 36 20.88 11.08 -17.98
C SER A 36 20.60 9.61 -17.63
N GLY A 37 19.44 9.07 -18.02
CA GLY A 37 19.03 7.67 -17.78
C GLY A 37 18.54 7.38 -16.35
N ARG A 38 18.39 8.40 -15.50
CA ARG A 38 17.90 8.24 -14.12
C ARG A 38 16.36 8.21 -14.10
N ARG A 39 15.79 7.34 -13.25
CA ARG A 39 14.34 7.26 -13.05
C ARG A 39 13.81 8.58 -12.52
N ILE A 40 12.63 8.96 -13.02
CA ILE A 40 11.87 10.10 -12.55
C ILE A 40 10.41 9.71 -12.38
N PHE A 41 9.77 10.23 -11.35
CA PHE A 41 8.40 9.92 -10.97
C PHE A 41 7.52 11.16 -11.10
N SER A 42 6.31 11.02 -11.62
CA SER A 42 5.30 12.08 -11.62
C SER A 42 4.51 12.13 -10.31
N ASP A 43 3.69 13.17 -10.11
CA ASP A 43 2.74 13.22 -9.01
C ASP A 43 1.75 12.03 -9.06
N ASP A 44 1.34 11.59 -10.25
CA ASP A 44 0.48 10.42 -10.44
C ASP A 44 1.18 9.12 -10.01
N ASP A 45 2.48 8.99 -10.29
CA ASP A 45 3.27 7.84 -9.84
C ASP A 45 3.36 7.80 -8.32
N LEU A 46 3.55 8.96 -7.67
CA LEU A 46 3.55 9.07 -6.21
C LEU A 46 2.20 8.69 -5.61
N SER A 47 1.10 9.17 -6.18
CA SER A 47 -0.26 8.83 -5.75
C SER A 47 -0.52 7.31 -5.85
N ARG A 48 -0.17 6.72 -7.00
CA ARG A 48 -0.29 5.27 -7.23
C ARG A 48 0.57 4.46 -6.25
N LEU A 49 1.81 4.89 -6.03
CA LEU A 49 2.73 4.26 -5.08
C LEU A 49 2.21 4.32 -3.64
N GLY A 50 1.66 5.48 -3.24
CA GLY A 50 1.06 5.66 -1.93
C GLY A 50 -0.11 4.72 -1.70
N LEU A 51 -0.98 4.55 -2.71
CA LEU A 51 -2.08 3.59 -2.64
C LEU A 51 -1.59 2.14 -2.55
N LEU A 52 -0.66 1.72 -3.41
CA LEU A 52 -0.08 0.37 -3.38
C LEU A 52 0.57 0.05 -2.02
N ARG A 53 1.25 1.04 -1.44
CA ARG A 53 1.79 0.96 -0.09
C ARG A 53 0.67 0.77 0.93
N CYS A 54 -0.35 1.62 0.91
CA CYS A 54 -1.48 1.55 1.83
C CYS A 54 -2.11 0.16 1.83
N LEU A 55 -2.45 -0.36 0.64
CA LEU A 55 -3.04 -1.69 0.47
C LEU A 55 -2.13 -2.81 0.99
N ARG A 56 -0.82 -2.73 0.75
CA ARG A 56 0.14 -3.69 1.29
C ARG A 56 0.18 -3.64 2.82
N ASP A 57 0.30 -2.44 3.38
CA ASP A 57 0.47 -2.21 4.82
C ASP A 57 -0.82 -2.59 5.59
N SER A 58 -1.99 -2.51 4.95
CA SER A 58 -3.27 -3.02 5.47
C SER A 58 -3.46 -4.53 5.30
N GLY A 59 -2.47 -5.24 4.77
CA GLY A 59 -2.44 -6.71 4.72
C GLY A 59 -2.85 -7.33 3.40
N MET A 60 -2.99 -6.56 2.32
CA MET A 60 -3.25 -7.13 0.99
C MET A 60 -2.03 -7.97 0.52
N PRO A 61 -2.23 -9.22 0.09
CA PRO A 61 -1.13 -10.05 -0.39
C PRO A 61 -0.56 -9.51 -1.71
N ILE A 62 0.74 -9.73 -1.92
CA ILE A 62 1.47 -9.27 -3.12
C ILE A 62 0.81 -9.76 -4.42
N SER A 63 0.24 -10.97 -4.43
CA SER A 63 -0.49 -11.49 -5.61
C SER A 63 -1.70 -10.63 -5.97
N ARG A 64 -2.49 -10.18 -4.99
CA ARG A 64 -3.66 -9.32 -5.20
C ARG A 64 -3.24 -7.88 -5.56
N LEU A 65 -2.14 -7.39 -5.01
CA LEU A 65 -1.53 -6.11 -5.43
C LEU A 65 -1.09 -6.12 -6.89
N ARG A 66 -0.49 -7.23 -7.36
CA ARG A 66 -0.10 -7.37 -8.78
C ARG A 66 -1.32 -7.34 -9.68
N ARG A 67 -2.38 -8.07 -9.34
CA ARG A 67 -3.67 -7.99 -10.04
C ARG A 67 -4.22 -6.56 -10.08
N PHE A 68 -4.18 -5.84 -8.95
CA PHE A 68 -4.59 -4.44 -8.91
C PHE A 68 -3.74 -3.55 -9.83
N ALA A 69 -2.42 -3.74 -9.84
CA ALA A 69 -1.51 -3.00 -10.71
C ALA A 69 -1.74 -3.28 -12.21
N GLU A 70 -2.07 -4.51 -12.58
CA GLU A 70 -2.48 -4.90 -13.94
C GLU A 70 -3.80 -4.22 -14.32
N LEU A 71 -4.78 -4.24 -13.41
CA LEU A 71 -6.05 -3.55 -13.62
C LEU A 71 -5.88 -2.03 -13.75
N LEU A 72 -4.85 -1.40 -13.20
CA LEU A 72 -4.60 0.03 -13.42
C LEU A 72 -4.18 0.35 -14.86
N GLN A 73 -3.78 -0.65 -15.65
CA GLN A 73 -3.44 -0.49 -17.07
C GLN A 73 -4.66 -0.69 -17.99
N THR A 74 -5.73 -1.34 -17.50
CA THR A 74 -6.98 -1.47 -18.25
C THR A 74 -7.79 -0.20 -18.01
N GLY A 75 -8.35 0.39 -19.08
CA GLY A 75 -9.06 1.68 -19.01
C GLY A 75 -10.37 1.61 -18.21
N ASP A 76 -11.46 2.07 -18.81
CA ASP A 76 -12.78 2.08 -18.16
C ASP A 76 -13.29 0.67 -17.84
N GLU A 77 -12.97 -0.32 -18.68
CA GLU A 77 -13.31 -1.74 -18.48
C GLU A 77 -12.71 -2.32 -17.17
N GLY A 78 -11.61 -1.75 -16.68
CA GLY A 78 -10.99 -2.13 -15.42
C GLY A 78 -11.63 -1.49 -14.19
N ALA A 79 -12.44 -0.44 -14.34
CA ALA A 79 -12.90 0.38 -13.23
C ALA A 79 -13.79 -0.40 -12.24
N GLU A 80 -14.71 -1.21 -12.76
CA GLU A 80 -15.57 -2.06 -11.94
C GLU A 80 -14.75 -3.10 -11.17
N GLN A 81 -13.79 -3.75 -11.83
CA GLN A 81 -12.93 -4.76 -11.22
C GLN A 81 -12.02 -4.17 -10.13
N ARG A 82 -11.45 -2.99 -10.37
CA ARG A 82 -10.68 -2.25 -9.37
C ARG A 82 -11.54 -1.92 -8.16
N THR A 83 -12.75 -1.42 -8.40
CA THR A 83 -13.69 -1.05 -7.32
C THR A 83 -14.11 -2.27 -6.51
N ALA A 84 -14.40 -3.39 -7.16
CA ALA A 84 -14.75 -4.64 -6.49
C ALA A 84 -13.60 -5.15 -5.60
N LEU A 85 -12.36 -5.15 -6.12
CA LEU A 85 -11.18 -5.55 -5.36
C LEU A 85 -10.96 -4.66 -4.13
N LEU A 86 -11.11 -3.34 -4.28
CA LEU A 86 -10.96 -2.41 -3.16
C LEU A 86 -12.07 -2.59 -2.11
N ARG A 87 -13.33 -2.82 -2.53
CA ARG A 87 -14.43 -3.10 -1.60
C ARG A 87 -14.24 -4.41 -0.83
N GLU A 88 -13.76 -5.46 -1.50
CA GLU A 88 -13.43 -6.72 -0.83
C GLU A 88 -12.36 -6.50 0.23
N HIS A 89 -11.30 -5.75 -0.10
CA HIS A 89 -10.24 -5.47 0.85
C HIS A 89 -10.67 -4.54 2.00
N ASP A 90 -11.54 -3.57 1.74
CA ASP A 90 -12.13 -2.70 2.77
C ASP A 90 -12.88 -3.53 3.82
N GLN A 91 -13.68 -4.51 3.39
CA GLN A 91 -14.36 -5.45 4.28
C GLN A 91 -13.38 -6.31 5.10
N GLU A 92 -12.28 -6.75 4.49
CA GLU A 92 -11.21 -7.47 5.20
C GLU A 92 -10.55 -6.59 6.29
N ILE A 93 -10.31 -5.32 5.98
CA ILE A 93 -9.78 -4.34 6.94
C ILE A 93 -10.75 -4.15 8.11
N ASP A 94 -12.04 -3.95 7.84
CA ASP A 94 -13.06 -3.80 8.89
C ASP A 94 -13.11 -5.02 9.81
N ALA A 95 -13.10 -6.22 9.23
CA ALA A 95 -13.06 -7.47 10.01
C ALA A 95 -11.80 -7.54 10.89
N LYS A 96 -10.64 -7.10 10.36
CA LYS A 96 -9.39 -7.06 11.11
C LYS A 96 -9.40 -6.03 12.23
N ILE A 97 -9.98 -4.85 12.01
CA ILE A 97 -10.15 -3.81 13.03
C ILE A 97 -11.00 -4.35 14.18
N GLU A 98 -12.14 -4.99 13.88
CA GLU A 98 -13.00 -5.55 14.91
C GLU A 98 -12.33 -6.68 15.70
N GLN A 99 -11.54 -7.52 15.03
CA GLN A 99 -10.71 -8.51 15.70
C GLN A 99 -9.68 -7.86 16.65
N LEU A 100 -8.90 -6.89 16.18
CA LEU A 100 -7.87 -6.23 16.98
C LEU A 100 -8.49 -5.48 18.17
N ARG A 101 -9.67 -4.88 18.00
CA ARG A 101 -10.43 -4.26 19.10
C ARG A 101 -10.82 -5.28 20.17
N ARG A 102 -11.27 -6.49 19.80
CA ARG A 102 -11.57 -7.57 20.75
C ARG A 102 -10.32 -8.00 21.52
N GLU A 103 -9.21 -8.21 20.81
CA GLU A 103 -7.94 -8.61 21.41
C GLU A 103 -7.41 -7.54 22.38
N GLN A 104 -7.47 -6.26 21.98
CA GLN A 104 -7.06 -5.14 22.81
C GLN A 104 -7.86 -5.05 24.11
N ARG A 105 -9.18 -5.34 24.09
CA ARG A 105 -10.01 -5.37 25.31
C ARG A 105 -9.48 -6.41 26.30
N ARG A 106 -9.17 -7.63 25.83
CA ARG A 106 -8.61 -8.69 26.69
C ARG A 106 -7.26 -8.30 27.29
N VAL A 107 -6.41 -7.63 26.52
CA VAL A 107 -5.13 -7.09 27.04
C VAL A 107 -5.37 -6.04 28.13
N ARG A 108 -6.32 -5.11 27.91
CA ARG A 108 -6.68 -4.07 28.88
C ARG A 108 -7.25 -4.64 30.18
N GLU A 109 -8.10 -5.66 30.08
CA GLU A 109 -8.63 -6.40 31.26
C GLU A 109 -7.49 -6.99 32.08
N LYS A 110 -6.48 -7.56 31.44
CA LYS A 110 -5.30 -8.10 32.13
C LYS A 110 -4.45 -7.03 32.77
N ILE A 111 -4.21 -5.90 32.09
CA ILE A 111 -3.51 -4.75 32.67
C ILE A 111 -4.25 -4.28 33.94
N ALA A 112 -5.57 -4.08 33.87
CA ALA A 112 -6.37 -3.64 35.02
C ALA A 112 -6.30 -4.63 36.19
N TRP A 113 -6.31 -5.94 35.92
CA TRP A 113 -6.18 -6.99 36.93
C TRP A 113 -4.82 -6.98 37.64
N TYR A 114 -3.72 -6.71 36.91
CA TYR A 114 -2.40 -6.63 37.51
C TYR A 114 -2.24 -5.34 38.34
N THR A 115 -2.75 -4.22 37.84
CA THR A 115 -2.64 -2.92 38.53
C THR A 115 -3.53 -2.84 39.78
N SER A 116 -4.64 -3.58 39.86
CA SER A 116 -5.50 -3.58 41.06
C SER A 116 -5.02 -4.50 42.19
N ARG A 117 -3.96 -5.29 41.94
CA ARG A 117 -3.31 -6.18 42.93
C ARG A 117 -1.96 -5.64 43.43
N ALA A 118 -1.56 -4.46 42.97
CA ALA A 118 -0.44 -3.67 43.51
C ALA A 118 -0.97 -2.62 44.47
#